data_AF-A0A7J7X984-F1
#
_entry.id   AF-A0A7J7X984-F1
#
_cell.length_a   1.000
_cell.length_b   1.000
_cell.length_c   1.000
_cell.angle_alpha   90.00
_cell.angle_beta   90.00
_cell.angle_gamma   90.00
#
_symmetry.space_group_name_H-M   'P 1'
#
loop_
_entity.id
_entity.type
_entity.pdbx_description
1 polymer ?
#
loop_
_entity_poly.entity_id
_entity_poly.type
_entity_poly.pdbx_seq_one_letter_code
_entity_poly.pdbx_strand_id
1 'polypeptide(L)'
;MPSLPQERVIQGPSPLDLNTELPYQSTMKRKVRKKKKKGTITANVAGTKFEIVRLVIDEMGFMKTPDEDETSNLIWCDSAVQQEKIAELQNYQRINHFPGMGEICRKDFLARNMTK
;
A
#
# COMPACT_ATOMS: atom_id res chain seq x y z
N MET A 1 -45.22 -36.11 6.78
CA MET A 1 -43.84 -35.61 6.98
C MET A 1 -43.12 -35.70 5.64
N PRO A 2 -42.73 -34.59 5.00
CA PRO A 2 -42.04 -34.62 3.72
C PRO A 2 -40.52 -34.85 3.88
N SER A 3 -39.96 -35.66 2.99
CA SER A 3 -38.58 -36.13 2.93
C SER A 3 -37.58 -35.06 2.42
N LEU A 4 -36.34 -35.12 2.93
CA LEU A 4 -35.22 -34.22 2.62
C LEU A 4 -34.67 -34.43 1.18
N PRO A 5 -34.25 -33.36 0.48
CA PRO A 5 -33.56 -33.47 -0.81
C PRO A 5 -32.08 -33.83 -0.65
N GLN A 6 -31.59 -34.68 -1.56
CA GLN A 6 -30.22 -35.22 -1.65
C GLN A 6 -29.10 -34.16 -1.62
N GLU A 7 -28.05 -34.47 -0.86
CA GLU A 7 -26.76 -33.80 -0.82
C GLU A 7 -26.16 -33.61 -2.22
N ARG A 8 -25.98 -32.36 -2.63
CA ARG A 8 -25.04 -32.02 -3.72
C ARG A 8 -23.65 -31.91 -3.13
N VAL A 9 -22.75 -32.76 -3.60
CA VAL A 9 -21.31 -32.70 -3.33
C VAL A 9 -20.78 -31.34 -3.79
N ILE A 10 -20.41 -30.49 -2.84
CA ILE A 10 -19.72 -29.23 -3.12
C ILE A 10 -18.27 -29.58 -3.44
N GLN A 11 -17.88 -29.43 -4.71
CA GLN A 11 -16.48 -29.50 -5.12
C GLN A 11 -15.71 -28.37 -4.43
N GLY A 12 -14.57 -28.71 -3.82
CA GLY A 12 -13.72 -27.77 -3.07
C GLY A 12 -13.20 -26.61 -3.93
N PRO A 13 -12.74 -25.51 -3.29
CA PRO A 13 -12.27 -24.34 -4.00
C PRO A 13 -11.00 -24.66 -4.79
N SER A 14 -11.05 -24.41 -6.10
CA SER A 14 -9.90 -24.45 -7.00
C SER A 14 -8.83 -23.41 -6.61
N PRO A 15 -7.53 -23.65 -6.89
CA PRO A 15 -6.50 -22.65 -6.69
C PRO A 15 -6.82 -21.41 -7.52
N LEU A 16 -6.82 -20.24 -6.89
CA LEU A 16 -7.02 -18.97 -7.57
C LEU A 16 -5.78 -18.67 -8.44
N ASP A 17 -5.87 -18.93 -9.74
CA ASP A 17 -4.94 -18.38 -10.73
C ASP A 17 -5.13 -16.87 -10.76
N LEU A 18 -4.23 -16.14 -10.08
CA LEU A 18 -4.19 -14.68 -10.07
C LEU A 18 -3.50 -14.15 -11.34
N ASN A 19 -4.04 -14.50 -12.51
CA ASN A 19 -3.66 -13.88 -13.78
C ASN A 19 -4.75 -12.90 -14.22
N THR A 20 -4.86 -11.79 -13.48
CA THR A 20 -5.59 -10.61 -13.96
C THR A 20 -4.56 -9.52 -14.23
N GLU A 21 -3.95 -9.56 -15.43
CA GLU A 21 -3.23 -8.41 -15.97
C GLU A 21 -4.23 -7.29 -16.23
N LEU A 22 -4.45 -6.44 -15.23
CA LEU A 22 -4.98 -5.10 -15.46
C LEU A 22 -3.81 -4.24 -15.93
N PRO A 23 -3.82 -3.67 -17.15
CA PRO A 23 -2.83 -2.69 -17.52
C PRO A 23 -3.10 -1.41 -16.72
N TYR A 24 -2.39 -1.23 -15.60
CA TYR A 24 -2.35 0.06 -14.92
C TYR A 24 -1.62 1.06 -15.82
N GLN A 25 -2.38 1.72 -16.70
CA GLN A 25 -1.87 2.74 -17.61
C GLN A 25 -1.69 4.05 -16.83
N SER A 26 -0.52 4.23 -16.23
CA SER A 26 -0.10 5.51 -15.66
C SER A 26 0.11 6.54 -16.78
N THR A 27 -0.92 7.33 -17.11
CA THR A 27 -0.83 8.47 -18.04
C THR A 27 -0.21 9.68 -17.34
N MET A 28 0.98 9.52 -16.75
CA MET A 28 1.78 10.63 -16.25
C MET A 28 2.91 10.87 -17.25
N LYS A 29 2.81 11.94 -18.05
CA LYS A 29 3.89 12.40 -18.94
C LYS A 29 5.14 12.66 -18.11
N ARG A 30 6.05 11.68 -18.04
CA ARG A 30 7.34 11.78 -17.36
C ARG A 30 8.20 12.81 -18.09
N LYS A 31 8.28 14.03 -17.55
CA LYS A 31 9.36 14.96 -17.90
C LYS A 31 10.69 14.29 -17.54
N VAL A 32 11.47 13.94 -18.56
CA VAL A 32 12.80 13.32 -18.39
C VAL A 32 13.73 14.33 -17.74
N ARG A 33 13.77 14.35 -16.40
CA ARG A 33 14.81 15.05 -15.65
C ARG A 33 16.09 14.22 -15.74
N LYS A 34 17.18 14.88 -16.11
CA LYS A 34 18.54 14.34 -16.30
C LYS A 34 18.88 13.34 -15.19
N LYS A 35 19.22 12.10 -15.58
CA LYS A 35 19.65 11.02 -14.68
C LYS A 35 20.92 11.46 -13.93
N LYS A 36 20.77 11.93 -12.70
CA LYS A 36 21.86 11.88 -11.71
C LYS A 36 22.11 10.39 -11.40
N LYS A 37 23.39 10.05 -11.13
CA LYS A 37 23.88 8.69 -10.84
C LYS A 37 22.83 7.87 -10.08
N LYS A 38 22.54 6.66 -10.57
CA LYS A 38 21.56 5.72 -9.99
C LYS A 38 21.93 5.42 -8.53
N GLY A 39 21.51 6.28 -7.61
CA GLY A 39 21.46 5.95 -6.19
C GLY A 39 20.39 4.88 -6.05
N THR A 40 20.75 3.76 -5.46
CA THR A 40 19.79 2.70 -5.15
C THR A 40 18.69 3.29 -4.29
N ILE A 41 17.43 3.17 -4.72
CA ILE A 41 16.30 3.68 -3.97
C ILE A 41 15.92 2.61 -2.95
N THR A 42 15.84 2.99 -1.69
CA THR A 42 15.54 2.08 -0.58
C THR A 42 14.08 2.16 -0.14
N ALA A 43 13.55 1.06 0.38
CA ALA A 43 12.19 0.99 0.90
C ALA A 43 12.12 0.23 2.23
N ASN A 44 11.53 0.86 3.24
CA ASN A 44 11.15 0.23 4.49
C ASN A 44 9.72 -0.32 4.36
N VAL A 45 9.58 -1.63 4.55
CA VAL A 45 8.33 -2.40 4.49
C VAL A 45 8.04 -3.14 5.81
N ALA A 46 8.61 -2.66 6.92
CA ALA A 46 8.34 -3.22 8.24
C ALA A 46 6.88 -2.99 8.67
N GLY A 47 6.30 -1.87 8.24
CA GLY A 47 4.93 -1.48 8.57
C GLY A 47 3.84 -2.17 7.77
N THR A 48 4.17 -3.12 6.87
CA THR A 48 3.17 -3.88 6.10
C THR A 48 3.07 -5.34 6.52
N LYS A 49 1.86 -5.88 6.54
CA LYS A 49 1.61 -7.33 6.65
C LYS A 49 1.26 -7.96 5.31
N PHE A 50 1.06 -7.16 4.26
CA PHE A 50 0.60 -7.62 2.97
C PHE A 50 1.79 -7.99 2.07
N GLU A 51 1.81 -9.25 1.60
CA GLU A 51 2.88 -9.77 0.76
C GLU A 51 2.93 -9.09 -0.62
N ILE A 52 1.77 -8.72 -1.17
CA ILE A 52 1.68 -8.01 -2.45
C ILE A 52 2.44 -6.68 -2.44
N VAL A 53 2.46 -5.97 -1.31
CA VAL A 53 3.20 -4.71 -1.18
C VAL A 53 4.70 -4.97 -1.29
N ARG A 54 5.18 -6.05 -0.66
CA ARG A 54 6.59 -6.45 -0.72
C ARG A 54 6.99 -6.86 -2.13
N LEU A 55 6.15 -7.63 -2.80
CA LEU A 55 6.38 -8.11 -4.17
C LEU A 55 6.47 -6.94 -5.15
N VAL A 56 5.55 -5.98 -5.09
CA VAL A 56 5.56 -4.82 -6.00
C VAL A 56 6.78 -3.92 -5.74
N ILE A 57 7.20 -3.76 -4.49
CA ILE A 57 8.38 -2.95 -4.14
C ILE A 57 9.67 -3.60 -4.69
N ASP A 58 9.76 -4.93 -4.59
CA ASP A 58 10.88 -5.70 -5.14
C ASP A 58 10.89 -5.64 -6.68
N GLU A 59 9.73 -5.83 -7.33
CA GLU A 59 9.56 -5.72 -8.78
C GLU A 59 9.93 -4.34 -9.32
N MET A 60 9.65 -3.29 -8.55
CA MET A 60 10.01 -1.91 -8.89
C MET A 60 11.51 -1.61 -8.70
N GLY A 61 12.28 -2.56 -8.18
CA GLY A 61 13.73 -2.46 -7.99
C GLY A 61 14.15 -1.62 -6.78
N PHE A 62 13.29 -1.51 -5.77
CA PHE A 62 13.64 -0.88 -4.50
C PHE A 62 14.38 -1.89 -3.61
N MET A 63 15.45 -1.47 -2.94
CA MET A 63 16.11 -2.34 -1.96
C MET A 63 15.42 -2.24 -0.61
N LYS A 64 14.98 -3.40 -0.10
CA LYS A 64 14.45 -3.50 1.26
C LYS A 64 15.52 -3.15 2.28
N THR A 65 15.21 -2.22 3.17
CA THR A 65 16.04 -1.85 4.32
C THR A 65 15.64 -2.65 5.56
N PRO A 66 16.52 -2.71 6.59
CA PRO A 66 16.16 -3.31 7.86
C PRO A 66 15.02 -2.54 8.54
N ASP A 67 14.29 -3.21 9.42
CA ASP A 67 13.02 -2.69 9.92
C ASP A 67 13.17 -1.41 10.77
N GLU A 68 14.33 -1.24 11.42
CA GLU A 68 14.69 -0.06 12.22
C GLU A 68 15.27 1.10 11.39
N ASP A 69 15.43 0.94 10.07
CA ASP A 69 16.02 1.98 9.22
C ASP A 69 15.01 3.04 8.80
N GLU A 70 15.09 4.17 9.50
CA GLU A 70 14.31 5.37 9.24
C GLU A 70 14.90 6.27 8.13
N THR A 71 16.02 5.91 7.50
CA THR A 71 16.64 6.69 6.40
C THR A 71 16.16 6.28 5.00
N SER A 72 15.21 5.36 4.95
CA SER A 72 14.66 4.76 3.73
C SER A 72 13.98 5.80 2.83
N ASN A 73 14.14 5.70 1.50
CA ASN A 73 13.48 6.63 0.57
C ASN A 73 11.96 6.48 0.56
N LEU A 74 11.47 5.24 0.62
CA LEU A 74 10.06 4.91 0.74
C LEU A 74 9.80 4.25 2.09
N ILE A 75 8.77 4.67 2.80
CA ILE A 75 8.31 4.07 4.04
C ILE A 75 6.85 3.67 3.85
N TRP A 76 6.55 2.39 4.05
CA TRP A 76 5.19 1.86 3.90
C TRP A 76 4.65 1.31 5.21
N CYS A 77 3.49 1.85 5.63
CA CYS A 77 2.75 1.41 6.81
C CYS A 77 1.28 1.11 6.44
N ASP A 78 0.73 0.00 6.92
CA ASP A 78 -0.69 -0.33 6.68
C ASP A 78 -1.62 0.48 7.57
N SER A 79 -1.20 0.73 8.81
CA SER A 79 -1.95 1.49 9.80
C SER A 79 -1.67 2.99 9.70
N ALA A 80 -2.58 3.80 10.26
CA ALA A 80 -2.41 5.24 10.35
C ALA A 80 -1.10 5.58 11.10
N VAL A 81 -0.35 6.54 10.54
CA VAL A 81 0.93 6.99 11.07
C VAL A 81 0.74 8.27 11.89
N GLN A 82 1.47 8.36 13.00
CA GLN A 82 1.54 9.55 13.85
C GLN A 82 2.08 10.76 13.09
N GLN A 83 1.54 11.96 13.37
CA GLN A 83 1.94 13.17 12.65
C GLN A 83 3.38 13.57 12.96
N GLU A 84 3.84 13.25 14.17
CA GLU A 84 5.21 13.46 14.65
C GLU A 84 6.20 12.73 13.75
N LYS A 85 5.94 11.44 13.46
CA LYS A 85 6.76 10.66 12.53
C LYS A 85 6.78 11.25 11.12
N ILE A 86 5.68 11.81 10.64
CA ILE A 86 5.62 12.44 9.31
C ILE A 86 6.43 13.75 9.29
N ALA A 87 6.41 14.50 10.40
CA ALA A 87 7.15 15.75 10.55
C ALA A 87 8.67 15.55 10.65
N GLU A 88 9.13 14.39 11.13
CA GLU A 88 10.55 14.02 11.23
C GLU A 88 11.15 13.58 9.88
N LEU A 89 10.31 13.31 8.87
CA LEU A 89 10.76 12.85 7.56
C LEU A 89 11.59 13.91 6.82
N GLN A 90 12.65 13.44 6.16
CA GLN A 90 13.46 14.26 5.27
C GLN A 90 12.75 14.52 3.93
N ASN A 91 13.07 15.64 3.27
CA ASN A 91 12.42 16.06 2.02
C ASN A 91 12.49 15.03 0.87
N TYR A 92 13.48 14.13 0.91
CA TYR A 92 13.63 13.06 -0.08
C TYR A 92 12.76 11.83 0.21
N GLN A 93 12.30 11.67 1.46
CA GLN A 93 11.54 10.51 1.89
C GLN A 93 10.08 10.63 1.47
N ARG A 94 9.44 9.48 1.29
CA ARG A 94 8.03 9.37 0.93
C ARG A 94 7.37 8.36 1.85
N ILE A 95 6.22 8.74 2.38
CA ILE A 95 5.36 7.89 3.19
C ILE A 95 3.99 7.78 2.53
N ASN A 96 3.32 6.64 2.70
CA ASN A 96 2.03 6.34 2.08
C ASN A 96 0.80 6.94 2.80
N HIS A 97 1.00 7.78 3.83
CA HIS A 97 -0.06 8.43 4.60
C HIS A 97 0.09 9.95 4.60
N PHE A 98 -1.01 10.67 4.44
CA PHE A 98 -1.05 12.12 4.66
C PHE A 98 -1.48 12.44 6.09
N PRO A 99 -0.88 13.47 6.73
CA PRO A 99 -1.37 13.95 8.02
C PRO A 99 -2.77 14.56 7.84
N GLY A 100 -3.65 14.35 8.83
CA GLY A 100 -5.00 14.91 8.80
C GLY A 100 -6.05 14.14 7.98
N MET A 101 -5.69 13.03 7.33
CA MET A 101 -6.68 12.19 6.61
C MET A 101 -7.80 11.65 7.51
N GLY A 102 -7.61 11.67 8.82
CA GLY A 102 -8.66 11.38 9.81
C GLY A 102 -9.92 12.23 9.65
N GLU A 103 -9.81 13.43 9.07
CA GLU A 103 -10.95 14.33 8.78
C GLU A 103 -12.01 13.71 7.86
N ILE A 104 -11.61 12.77 6.99
CA ILE A 104 -12.52 12.07 6.09
C ILE A 104 -12.54 10.54 6.31
N CYS A 105 -11.47 9.96 6.87
CA CYS A 105 -11.41 8.52 7.10
C CYS A 105 -12.18 8.07 8.35
N ARG A 106 -12.36 8.96 9.35
CA ARG A 106 -13.17 8.64 10.54
C ARG A 106 -14.62 8.98 10.30
N LYS A 107 -15.53 8.05 10.59
CA LYS A 107 -16.97 8.20 10.31
C LYS A 107 -17.60 9.41 11.03
N ASP A 108 -17.18 9.66 12.27
CA ASP A 108 -17.64 10.79 13.08
C ASP A 108 -17.18 12.14 12.51
N PHE A 109 -15.93 12.25 12.06
CA PHE A 109 -15.39 13.49 11.48
C PHE A 109 -15.94 13.72 10.07
N LEU A 110 -16.04 12.66 9.26
CA LEU A 110 -16.63 12.72 7.93
C LEU A 110 -18.08 13.25 7.98
N ALA A 111 -18.92 12.70 8.87
CA ALA A 111 -20.30 13.14 9.01
C ALA A 111 -20.40 14.63 9.42
N ARG A 112 -19.54 15.07 10.34
CA ARG A 112 -19.49 16.48 10.77
C ARG A 112 -19.04 17.41 9.66
N ASN A 113 -18.01 17.04 8.90
CA ASN A 113 -17.44 17.86 7.83
C ASN A 113 -18.35 17.93 6.59
N MET A 114 -19.14 16.90 6.32
CA MET A 114 -20.15 16.92 5.24
C MET A 114 -21.41 17.72 5.60
N THR A 115 -21.64 18.00 6.88
CA THR A 115 -22.78 18.80 7.36
C THR A 115 -22.45 20.29 7.48
N LYS A 116 -21.16 20.66 7.35
CA LYS A 116 -20.72 22.07 7.27
C LYS A 116 -21.00 22.63 5.88
#